data_AF-A0A3P7IDZ0-F1
#
_entry.id   AF-A0A3P7IDZ0-F1
#
_cell.length_a   1.000
_cell.length_b   1.000
_cell.length_c   1.000
_cell.angle_alpha   90.00
_cell.angle_beta   90.00
_cell.angle_gamma   90.00
#
_symmetry.space_group_name_H-M   'P 1'
#
loop_
_entity.id
_entity.type
_entity.pdbx_description
1 polymer ?
#
loop_
_entity_poly.entity_id
_entity_poly.type
_entity_poly.pdbx_seq_one_letter_code
_entity_poly.pdbx_strand_id
1 'polypeptide(L)'
;MVSSPSTVDMAALTELALGLTPQRPITREKATLLAPEESAVSTTPPELDDDDRPGKVKMLHLELCENWGSPDVIGLAGLELLGHKSKVIDPATFTITSSSQSDPQKLLNGKNLTRSAEDMWLIPFDPKQHPTITINFHKPTTLTGISFWNYNSSPEMSYAGVRLFHIFINSRLAASNVLLRKAPGEFCSRLLS
;
A
#
# COMPACT_ATOMS: atom_id res chain seq x y z
N MET A 1 -56.34 -1.06 -6.43
CA MET A 1 -57.04 -0.42 -5.30
C MET A 1 -56.63 -1.18 -4.05
N VAL A 2 -55.80 -0.58 -3.17
CA VAL A 2 -56.15 -0.13 -1.79
C VAL A 2 -56.54 -1.32 -0.89
N SER A 3 -55.98 -1.64 0.28
CA SER A 3 -54.92 -1.14 1.16
C SER A 3 -54.75 -2.13 2.34
N SER A 4 -53.58 -2.11 2.98
CA SER A 4 -53.28 -2.41 4.40
C SER A 4 -53.53 -3.82 4.99
N PRO A 5 -52.58 -4.26 5.84
CA PRO A 5 -52.92 -4.85 7.13
C PRO A 5 -52.33 -4.02 8.29
N SER A 6 -53.20 -3.57 9.20
CA SER A 6 -52.92 -3.09 10.56
C SER A 6 -53.98 -3.78 11.42
N THR A 7 -53.70 -4.41 12.56
CA THR A 7 -53.03 -3.88 13.75
C THR A 7 -52.83 -5.07 14.67
N VAL A 8 -51.63 -5.23 15.24
CA VAL A 8 -51.45 -6.05 16.45
C VAL A 8 -51.00 -5.08 17.53
N ASP A 9 -51.86 -4.88 18.53
CA ASP A 9 -51.49 -4.21 19.76
C ASP A 9 -52.14 -4.99 20.91
N MET A 10 -51.30 -5.57 21.77
CA MET A 10 -51.67 -6.01 23.11
C MET A 10 -50.39 -5.97 23.97
N ALA A 11 -50.15 -4.80 24.54
CA ALA A 11 -49.34 -4.65 25.73
C ALA A 11 -50.00 -5.35 26.94
N ALA A 12 -49.21 -6.10 27.71
CA ALA A 12 -49.07 -5.95 29.17
C ALA A 12 -48.48 -7.21 29.83
N LEU A 13 -47.35 -7.01 30.53
CA LEU A 13 -46.97 -7.54 31.86
C LEU A 13 -46.88 -9.08 32.02
N THR A 14 -45.78 -9.67 32.50
CA THR A 14 -45.27 -9.50 33.87
C THR A 14 -43.88 -10.13 34.02
N GLU A 15 -43.03 -9.43 34.78
CA GLU A 15 -41.75 -9.76 35.42
C GLU A 15 -41.56 -11.20 35.96
N LEU A 16 -40.31 -11.70 35.94
CA LEU A 16 -39.48 -11.91 37.15
C LEU A 16 -38.14 -12.62 36.86
N ALA A 17 -37.12 -12.16 37.58
CA ALA A 17 -35.91 -12.86 38.03
C ALA A 17 -34.60 -12.71 37.23
N LEU A 18 -33.85 -11.64 37.53
CA LEU A 18 -32.40 -11.73 37.77
C LEU A 18 -32.03 -10.86 38.98
N GLY A 19 -31.85 -11.53 40.12
CA GLY A 19 -31.50 -10.93 41.40
C GLY A 19 -30.07 -10.38 41.45
N LEU A 20 -29.99 -9.06 41.61
CA LEU A 20 -29.17 -8.27 42.53
C LEU A 20 -27.87 -8.90 43.09
N THR A 21 -26.77 -8.19 42.81
CA THR A 21 -25.48 -8.14 43.50
C THR A 21 -25.57 -8.04 45.04
N PRO A 22 -24.50 -8.46 45.75
CA PRO A 22 -24.06 -7.74 46.94
C PRO A 22 -22.61 -7.21 46.83
N GLN A 23 -22.43 -6.12 47.57
CA GLN A 23 -21.30 -5.21 47.65
C GLN A 23 -20.06 -5.74 48.42
N ARG A 24 -18.94 -5.06 48.15
CA ARG A 24 -17.59 -5.14 48.73
C ARG A 24 -17.53 -4.75 50.23
N PRO A 25 -16.58 -5.27 51.02
CA PRO A 25 -16.04 -4.57 52.18
C PRO A 25 -14.64 -3.97 51.91
N ILE A 26 -14.42 -2.78 52.47
CA ILE A 26 -13.20 -1.96 52.46
C ILE A 26 -12.37 -2.24 53.73
N THR A 27 -11.05 -2.35 53.63
CA THR A 27 -10.07 -2.11 54.73
C THR A 27 -8.69 -1.86 54.10
N ARG A 28 -8.28 -0.61 53.88
CA ARG A 28 -7.43 0.30 54.70
C ARG A 28 -5.93 -0.08 54.78
N GLU A 29 -5.11 0.90 54.40
CA GLU A 29 -3.65 0.92 54.24
C GLU A 29 -2.83 0.77 55.53
N LYS A 30 -1.59 0.28 55.39
CA LYS A 30 -0.45 0.69 56.22
C LYS A 30 0.82 0.76 55.37
N ALA A 31 1.41 1.95 55.30
CA ALA A 31 2.69 2.24 54.65
C ALA A 31 3.88 1.74 55.49
N THR A 32 4.96 1.30 54.81
CA THR A 32 6.37 1.51 55.22
C THR A 32 7.26 1.39 53.98
N LEU A 33 8.12 2.39 53.80
CA LEU A 33 9.13 2.58 52.74
C LEU A 33 10.35 1.65 52.92
N LEU A 34 10.99 1.23 51.82
CA LEU A 34 12.42 1.46 51.45
C LEU A 34 12.88 0.44 50.37
N ALA A 35 13.63 0.97 49.38
CA ALA A 35 14.11 0.39 48.11
C ALA A 35 15.28 -0.63 48.29
N PRO A 36 15.96 -1.22 47.26
CA PRO A 36 16.12 -0.78 45.86
C PRO A 36 15.97 -1.83 44.73
N GLU A 37 15.52 -1.32 43.58
CA GLU A 37 15.86 -1.68 42.19
C GLU A 37 16.71 -2.95 41.99
N GLU A 38 16.06 -4.10 41.82
CA GLU A 38 16.65 -5.22 41.07
C GLU A 38 16.32 -5.00 39.59
N SER A 39 17.35 -4.61 38.84
CA SER A 39 17.36 -4.51 37.39
C SER A 39 16.95 -5.85 36.79
N ALA A 40 15.66 -6.01 36.50
CA ALA A 40 15.17 -7.05 35.64
C ALA A 40 15.68 -6.74 34.23
N VAL A 41 16.80 -7.37 33.88
CA VAL A 41 17.23 -7.57 32.50
C VAL A 41 16.03 -8.14 31.74
N SER A 42 15.32 -7.26 31.03
CA SER A 42 14.44 -7.66 29.94
C SER A 42 15.35 -8.23 28.87
N THR A 43 15.54 -9.55 28.92
CA THR A 43 15.98 -10.29 27.74
C THR A 43 14.85 -10.18 26.72
N THR A 44 14.86 -9.09 25.96
CA THR A 44 14.09 -8.99 24.73
C THR A 44 14.52 -10.19 23.88
N PRO A 45 13.60 -11.08 23.45
CA PRO A 45 13.96 -12.11 22.50
C PRO A 45 14.58 -11.45 21.28
N PRO A 46 15.61 -12.03 20.66
CA PRO A 46 16.11 -11.52 19.39
C PRO A 46 14.90 -11.42 18.46
N GLU A 47 14.67 -10.21 17.92
CA GLU A 47 13.73 -10.00 16.82
C GLU A 47 14.19 -10.93 15.70
N LEU A 48 13.60 -12.13 15.65
CA LEU A 48 13.77 -13.03 14.53
C LEU A 48 13.29 -12.23 13.33
N ASP A 49 14.20 -11.98 12.39
CA ASP A 49 13.93 -11.29 11.15
C ASP A 49 12.69 -11.92 10.51
N ASP A 50 11.53 -11.28 10.70
CA ASP A 50 10.23 -11.75 10.23
C ASP A 50 10.06 -11.54 8.72
N ASP A 51 11.19 -11.34 8.04
CA ASP A 51 11.34 -10.87 6.67
C ASP A 51 10.93 -11.93 5.65
N ASP A 52 10.93 -13.21 6.04
CA ASP A 52 10.65 -14.34 5.16
C ASP A 52 9.32 -15.06 5.47
N ARG A 53 8.37 -14.39 6.15
CA ARG A 53 7.00 -14.93 6.24
C ARG A 53 6.41 -15.05 4.83
N PRO A 54 5.90 -16.22 4.42
CA PRO A 54 5.31 -16.40 3.11
C PRO A 54 4.17 -15.38 2.89
N GLY A 55 4.28 -14.60 1.80
CA GLY A 55 3.30 -13.57 1.44
C GLY A 55 3.61 -12.14 1.94
N LYS A 56 4.78 -11.91 2.55
CA LYS A 56 5.26 -10.55 2.88
C LYS A 56 6.25 -10.04 1.82
N VAL A 57 6.14 -8.75 1.52
CA VAL A 57 7.01 -8.03 0.59
C VAL A 57 7.89 -7.07 1.39
N LYS A 58 9.21 -7.22 1.24
CA LYS A 58 10.22 -6.32 1.79
C LYS A 58 10.80 -5.42 0.70
N MET A 59 10.99 -5.96 -0.50
CA MET A 59 11.48 -5.24 -1.67
C MET A 59 10.60 -5.54 -2.89
N LEU A 60 10.18 -4.48 -3.57
CA LEU A 60 9.54 -4.52 -4.88
C LEU A 60 10.50 -3.87 -5.88
N HIS A 61 10.82 -4.57 -6.96
CA HIS A 61 11.69 -4.06 -8.01
C HIS A 61 10.99 -4.18 -9.37
N LEU A 62 11.01 -3.09 -10.12
CA LEU A 62 10.37 -2.96 -11.43
C LEU A 62 11.44 -2.69 -12.47
N GLU A 63 11.46 -3.49 -13.53
CA GLU A 63 12.34 -3.28 -14.69
C GLU A 63 11.49 -2.85 -15.88
N LEU A 64 11.70 -1.62 -16.37
CA LEU A 64 10.92 -1.02 -17.45
C LEU A 64 11.57 -1.36 -18.79
N CYS A 65 11.00 -2.34 -19.51
CA CYS A 65 11.61 -2.92 -20.69
C CYS A 65 11.33 -2.13 -21.96
N GLU A 66 10.08 -1.67 -22.15
CA GLU A 66 9.66 -1.00 -23.38
C GLU A 66 8.67 0.12 -23.11
N ASN A 67 8.69 1.14 -23.98
CA ASN A 67 7.67 2.18 -24.07
C ASN A 67 6.76 1.96 -25.29
N TRP A 68 5.87 2.92 -25.56
CA TRP A 68 4.90 2.85 -26.66
C TRP A 68 5.45 3.29 -28.02
N GLY A 69 6.73 3.65 -28.12
CA GLY A 69 7.40 4.05 -29.37
C GLY A 69 8.17 5.38 -29.29
N SER A 70 8.41 5.93 -28.10
CA SER A 70 9.29 7.09 -27.95
C SER A 70 10.75 6.67 -28.10
N PRO A 71 11.59 7.40 -28.85
CA PRO A 71 12.95 6.95 -29.15
C PRO A 71 13.91 7.02 -27.94
N ASP A 72 13.70 7.97 -27.03
CA ASP A 72 14.72 8.42 -26.09
C ASP A 72 14.24 8.57 -24.64
N VAL A 73 12.94 8.45 -24.39
CA VAL A 73 12.37 8.67 -23.05
C VAL A 73 11.33 7.63 -22.67
N ILE A 74 11.24 7.35 -21.37
CA ILE A 74 10.21 6.51 -20.76
C ILE A 74 9.70 7.15 -19.47
N GLY A 75 8.41 7.04 -19.18
CA GLY A 75 7.83 7.70 -18.02
C GLY A 75 6.51 7.12 -17.53
N LEU A 76 6.14 7.57 -16.34
CA LEU A 76 4.87 7.27 -15.66
C LEU A 76 4.33 8.56 -15.04
N ALA A 77 3.01 8.64 -14.91
CA ALA A 77 2.35 9.72 -14.19
C ALA A 77 2.22 9.44 -12.69
N GLY A 78 2.14 8.16 -12.29
CA GLY A 78 1.96 7.80 -10.89
C GLY A 78 1.99 6.29 -10.64
N LEU A 79 2.11 5.95 -9.35
CA LEU A 79 2.15 4.60 -8.82
C LEU A 79 1.46 4.55 -7.46
N GLU A 80 0.61 3.54 -7.23
CA GLU A 80 0.05 3.27 -5.90
C GLU A 80 0.22 1.80 -5.53
N LEU A 81 0.58 1.55 -4.28
CA LEU A 81 0.71 0.22 -3.72
C LEU A 81 -0.50 -0.07 -2.85
N LEU A 82 -1.16 -1.20 -3.09
CA LEU A 82 -2.39 -1.59 -2.40
C LEU A 82 -2.08 -2.70 -1.39
N GLY A 83 -2.39 -2.46 -0.12
CA GLY A 83 -2.25 -3.43 0.96
C GLY A 83 -3.56 -4.14 1.30
N HIS A 84 -3.66 -4.63 2.53
CA HIS A 84 -4.84 -5.34 3.02
C HIS A 84 -6.14 -4.55 2.77
N LYS A 85 -7.20 -5.26 2.31
CA LYS A 85 -8.50 -4.68 1.90
C LYS A 85 -8.38 -3.63 0.78
N SER A 86 -7.36 -3.74 -0.08
CA SER A 86 -7.10 -2.82 -1.19
C SER A 86 -6.91 -1.36 -0.76
N LYS A 87 -6.47 -1.13 0.48
CA LYS A 87 -6.14 0.22 0.97
C LYS A 87 -4.77 0.61 0.43
N VAL A 88 -4.63 1.86 -0.02
CA VAL A 88 -3.33 2.42 -0.41
C VAL A 88 -2.37 2.39 0.79
N ILE A 89 -1.17 1.85 0.57
CA ILE A 89 -0.08 1.82 1.54
C ILE A 89 0.53 3.22 1.63
N ASP A 90 0.75 3.69 2.85
CA ASP A 90 1.32 5.00 3.11
C ASP A 90 2.77 5.10 2.58
N PRO A 91 3.08 6.05 1.69
CA PRO A 91 4.44 6.33 1.21
C PRO A 91 5.48 6.52 2.31
N ALA A 92 5.10 6.96 3.51
CA ALA A 92 6.00 7.10 4.64
C ALA A 92 6.55 5.76 5.17
N THR A 93 5.95 4.63 4.79
CA THR A 93 6.33 3.28 5.26
C THR A 93 7.35 2.58 4.35
N PHE A 94 7.77 3.23 3.27
CA PHE A 94 8.74 2.70 2.33
C PHE A 94 9.61 3.79 1.71
N THR A 95 10.66 3.37 1.02
CA THR A 95 11.56 4.27 0.29
C THR A 95 11.56 3.85 -1.17
N ILE A 96 11.41 4.82 -2.07
CA ILE A 96 11.44 4.62 -3.52
C ILE A 96 12.75 5.17 -4.09
N THR A 97 13.38 4.42 -4.99
CA THR A 97 14.57 4.83 -5.75
C THR A 97 14.39 4.51 -7.24
N SER A 98 15.12 5.25 -8.08
CA SER A 98 15.19 5.02 -9.52
C SER A 98 16.64 4.83 -9.95
N SER A 99 16.85 4.11 -11.05
CA SER A 99 18.16 4.03 -11.72
C SER A 99 18.60 5.33 -12.40
N SER A 100 17.73 6.35 -12.46
CA SER A 100 18.01 7.65 -13.07
C SER A 100 18.19 8.75 -12.02
N GLN A 101 18.63 9.94 -12.44
CA GLN A 101 18.71 11.13 -11.58
C GLN A 101 17.35 11.85 -11.39
N SER A 102 16.28 11.44 -12.08
CA SER A 102 14.96 12.06 -11.92
C SER A 102 14.35 11.64 -10.59
N ASP A 103 13.72 12.59 -9.89
CA ASP A 103 13.09 12.36 -8.60
C ASP A 103 11.92 11.36 -8.69
N PRO A 104 12.04 10.15 -8.09
CA PRO A 104 10.98 9.16 -8.10
C PRO A 104 9.81 9.52 -7.19
N GLN A 105 9.93 10.53 -6.31
CA GLN A 105 8.83 10.96 -5.43
C GLN A 105 7.62 11.48 -6.21
N LYS A 106 7.83 11.93 -7.46
CA LYS A 106 6.74 12.28 -8.38
C LYS A 106 5.75 11.15 -8.62
N LEU A 107 6.21 9.89 -8.54
CA LEU A 107 5.33 8.72 -8.70
C LEU A 107 4.35 8.55 -7.52
N LEU A 108 4.63 9.16 -6.37
CA LEU A 108 3.90 8.97 -5.11
C LEU A 108 3.16 10.24 -4.64
N ASN A 109 3.12 11.28 -5.46
CA ASN A 109 2.53 12.58 -5.09
C ASN A 109 0.99 12.58 -5.04
N GLY A 110 0.34 11.47 -5.43
CA GLY A 110 -1.12 11.32 -5.47
C GLY A 110 -1.82 12.05 -6.62
N LYS A 111 -1.10 12.79 -7.46
CA LYS A 111 -1.63 13.53 -8.61
C LYS A 111 -1.58 12.70 -9.89
N ASN A 112 -2.21 11.52 -9.84
CA ASN A 112 -2.10 10.51 -10.90
C ASN A 112 -2.88 10.88 -12.19
N LEU A 113 -3.91 11.72 -12.08
CA LEU A 113 -4.73 12.21 -13.20
C LEU A 113 -4.29 13.62 -13.63
N THR A 114 -3.04 13.75 -14.03
CA THR A 114 -2.42 15.01 -14.47
C THR A 114 -1.95 14.91 -15.92
N ARG A 115 -1.71 16.05 -16.55
CA ARG A 115 -0.88 16.19 -17.77
C ARG A 115 0.31 17.14 -17.55
N SER A 116 0.46 17.67 -16.34
CA SER A 116 1.59 18.54 -15.98
C SER A 116 2.87 17.73 -15.87
N ALA A 117 3.87 18.03 -16.70
CA ALA A 117 5.16 17.36 -16.66
C ALA A 117 5.89 17.55 -15.30
N GLU A 118 5.55 18.59 -14.55
CA GLU A 118 6.10 18.83 -13.21
C GLU A 118 5.70 17.73 -12.22
N ASP A 119 4.46 17.24 -12.34
CA ASP A 119 3.88 16.21 -11.47
C ASP A 119 4.17 14.78 -11.95
N MET A 120 4.78 14.61 -13.15
CA MET A 120 5.04 13.30 -13.75
C MET A 120 6.53 12.94 -13.75
N TRP A 121 6.80 11.64 -13.76
CA TRP A 121 8.15 11.09 -13.80
C TRP A 121 8.52 10.69 -15.23
N LEU A 122 9.63 11.22 -15.75
CA LEU A 122 10.14 10.97 -17.10
C LEU A 122 11.65 10.92 -17.06
N ILE A 123 12.24 9.95 -17.76
CA ILE A 123 13.67 9.73 -17.78
C ILE A 123 14.16 9.35 -19.18
N PRO A 124 15.47 9.48 -19.46
CA PRO A 124 16.07 8.89 -20.64
C PRO A 124 15.87 7.37 -20.70
N PHE A 125 15.70 6.84 -21.91
CA PHE A 125 15.46 5.43 -22.18
C PHE A 125 16.48 4.89 -23.20
N ASP A 126 17.14 3.79 -22.83
CA ASP A 126 17.95 2.99 -23.76
C ASP A 126 17.42 1.55 -23.71
N PRO A 127 16.95 0.98 -24.84
CA PRO A 127 16.52 -0.42 -24.90
C PRO A 127 17.61 -1.43 -24.48
N LYS A 128 18.89 -1.05 -24.48
CA LYS A 128 20.00 -1.90 -24.01
C LYS A 128 20.16 -1.89 -22.50
N GLN A 129 19.65 -0.86 -21.82
CA GLN A 129 19.75 -0.69 -20.39
C GLN A 129 18.40 -0.26 -19.82
N HIS A 130 17.62 -1.26 -19.40
CA HIS A 130 16.28 -1.03 -18.85
C HIS A 130 16.35 -0.19 -17.57
N PRO A 131 15.62 0.94 -17.51
CA PRO A 131 15.50 1.68 -16.27
C PRO A 131 14.75 0.89 -15.21
N THR A 132 15.09 1.15 -13.95
CA THR A 132 14.49 0.44 -12.83
C THR A 132 13.91 1.39 -11.78
N ILE A 133 12.88 0.90 -11.09
CA ILE A 133 12.28 1.53 -9.92
C ILE A 133 12.31 0.49 -8.80
N THR A 134 12.86 0.85 -7.65
CA THR A 134 12.93 -0.03 -6.48
C THR A 134 12.20 0.60 -5.31
N ILE A 135 11.36 -0.19 -4.64
CA ILE A 135 10.63 0.19 -3.44
C ILE A 135 11.04 -0.76 -2.31
N ASN A 136 11.58 -0.18 -1.24
CA ASN A 136 12.00 -0.90 -0.04
C ASN A 136 11.07 -0.54 1.12
N PHE A 137 10.32 -1.52 1.62
CA PHE A 137 9.44 -1.33 2.77
C PHE A 137 10.27 -1.31 4.06
N HIS A 138 9.98 -0.36 4.95
CA HIS A 138 10.66 -0.28 6.26
C HIS A 138 10.38 -1.53 7.10
N LYS A 139 9.20 -2.12 6.94
CA LYS A 139 8.80 -3.40 7.55
C LYS A 139 8.15 -4.33 6.51
N PRO A 140 8.25 -5.67 6.65
CA PRO A 140 7.58 -6.62 5.76
C PRO A 140 6.07 -6.33 5.65
N THR A 141 5.62 -6.00 4.45
CA THR A 141 4.27 -5.50 4.20
C THR A 141 3.51 -6.43 3.26
N THR A 142 2.21 -6.60 3.50
CA THR A 142 1.35 -7.36 2.59
C THR A 142 0.98 -6.46 1.42
N LEU A 143 1.47 -6.80 0.23
CA LEU A 143 1.12 -6.15 -1.03
C LEU A 143 0.08 -7.01 -1.75
N THR A 144 -1.10 -6.45 -1.95
CA THR A 144 -2.21 -7.10 -2.67
C THR A 144 -2.34 -6.64 -4.11
N GLY A 145 -1.80 -5.46 -4.44
CA GLY A 145 -1.97 -4.88 -5.77
C GLY A 145 -1.02 -3.71 -6.02
N ILE A 146 -0.74 -3.44 -7.29
CA ILE A 146 -0.02 -2.24 -7.75
C ILE A 146 -0.86 -1.57 -8.83
N SER A 147 -1.06 -0.27 -8.70
CA SER A 147 -1.76 0.59 -9.64
C SER A 147 -0.75 1.45 -10.39
N PHE A 148 -0.81 1.49 -11.72
CA PHE A 148 0.06 2.34 -12.54
C PHE A 148 -0.76 3.37 -13.33
N TRP A 149 -0.21 4.57 -13.48
CA TRP A 149 -0.69 5.60 -14.39
C TRP A 149 0.40 5.97 -15.37
N ASN A 150 0.06 5.96 -16.65
CA ASN A 150 1.05 6.11 -17.71
C ASN A 150 1.31 7.58 -18.07
N TYR A 151 2.51 7.88 -18.56
CA TYR A 151 2.88 9.25 -18.97
C TYR A 151 2.00 9.76 -20.11
N ASN A 152 1.52 11.00 -20.04
CA ASN A 152 0.50 11.51 -20.95
C ASN A 152 0.49 13.05 -21.14
N SER A 153 1.63 13.73 -20.99
CA SER A 153 1.69 15.21 -21.04
C SER A 153 1.08 15.81 -22.31
N SER A 154 1.22 15.10 -23.43
CA SER A 154 0.53 15.37 -24.69
C SER A 154 0.20 14.06 -25.44
N PRO A 155 -0.64 14.09 -26.49
CA PRO A 155 -0.86 12.92 -27.35
C PRO A 155 0.43 12.34 -27.94
N GLU A 156 1.38 13.19 -28.32
CA GLU A 156 2.70 12.80 -28.86
C GLU A 156 3.57 12.21 -27.75
N MET A 157 3.56 12.82 -26.57
CA MET A 157 4.37 12.34 -25.45
C MET A 157 3.79 11.09 -24.78
N SER A 158 2.53 10.73 -25.03
CA SER A 158 1.95 9.47 -24.54
C SER A 158 2.66 8.22 -25.07
N TYR A 159 3.46 8.35 -26.15
CA TYR A 159 4.34 7.29 -26.65
C TYR A 159 5.54 7.01 -25.73
N ALA A 160 5.88 7.94 -24.83
CA ALA A 160 6.89 7.75 -23.79
C ALA A 160 6.37 6.91 -22.60
N GLY A 161 5.07 6.61 -22.56
CA GLY A 161 4.52 5.77 -21.52
C GLY A 161 5.14 4.36 -21.51
N VAL A 162 5.29 3.76 -20.33
CA VAL A 162 5.68 2.36 -20.17
C VAL A 162 4.68 1.45 -20.88
N ARG A 163 5.18 0.46 -21.63
CA ARG A 163 4.39 -0.55 -22.34
C ARG A 163 4.63 -1.94 -21.78
N LEU A 164 5.87 -2.30 -21.51
CA LEU A 164 6.27 -3.63 -21.03
C LEU A 164 7.21 -3.48 -19.84
N PHE A 165 6.98 -4.26 -18.79
CA PHE A 165 7.87 -4.29 -17.63
C PHE A 165 7.82 -5.64 -16.90
N HIS A 166 8.82 -5.88 -16.05
CA HIS A 166 8.90 -7.05 -15.16
C HIS A 166 8.77 -6.62 -13.71
N ILE A 167 8.23 -7.51 -12.87
CA ILE A 167 8.03 -7.31 -11.44
C ILE A 167 8.79 -8.38 -10.68
N PHE A 168 9.65 -7.93 -9.77
CA PHE A 168 10.39 -8.77 -8.85
C PHE A 168 9.98 -8.45 -7.41
N ILE A 169 9.74 -9.48 -6.62
CA ILE A 169 9.40 -9.40 -5.20
C ILE A 169 10.48 -10.13 -4.43
N ASN A 170 11.12 -9.46 -3.48
CA ASN A 170 12.24 -9.99 -2.68
C ASN A 170 13.29 -10.69 -3.57
N SER A 171 13.68 -10.01 -4.66
CA SER A 171 14.67 -10.47 -5.66
C SER A 171 14.26 -11.71 -6.48
N ARG A 172 13.00 -12.14 -6.41
CA ARG A 172 12.45 -13.23 -7.22
C ARG A 172 11.49 -12.68 -8.26
N LEU A 173 11.56 -13.17 -9.49
CA LEU A 173 10.64 -12.79 -10.55
C LEU A 173 9.22 -13.22 -10.16
N ALA A 174 8.33 -12.24 -9.97
CA ALA A 174 6.94 -12.46 -9.60
C ALA A 174 6.02 -12.41 -10.82
N ALA A 175 6.28 -11.48 -11.74
CA ALA A 175 5.56 -11.39 -13.02
C ALA A 175 6.51 -10.90 -14.11
N SER A 176 6.49 -11.58 -15.26
CA SER A 176 7.22 -11.17 -16.46
C SER A 176 6.27 -10.70 -17.55
N ASN A 177 6.80 -9.88 -18.45
CA ASN A 177 6.13 -9.34 -19.63
C ASN A 177 4.77 -8.70 -19.33
N VAL A 178 4.70 -7.92 -18.25
CA VAL A 178 3.49 -7.22 -17.86
C VAL A 178 3.25 -6.04 -18.79
N LEU A 179 2.06 -5.99 -19.39
CA LEU A 179 1.70 -4.97 -20.37
C LEU A 179 0.87 -3.84 -19.73
N LEU A 180 1.32 -2.61 -19.88
CA LEU A 180 0.53 -1.41 -19.57
C LEU A 180 -0.08 -0.85 -20.84
N ARG A 181 -1.37 -0.49 -20.78
CA ARG A 181 -2.03 0.23 -21.86
C ARG A 181 -1.41 1.62 -22.02
N LYS A 182 -1.39 2.11 -23.25
CA LYS A 182 -1.04 3.49 -23.56
C LYS A 182 -2.08 4.42 -22.93
N ALA A 183 -1.67 5.58 -22.44
CA ALA A 183 -2.63 6.64 -22.13
C ALA A 183 -3.34 7.05 -23.44
N PRO A 184 -4.69 6.96 -23.52
CA PRO A 184 -5.56 8.00 -22.97
C PRO A 184 -6.88 7.47 -22.37
N GLY A 185 -7.23 7.89 -21.14
CA GLY A 185 -8.48 7.55 -20.45
C GLY A 185 -8.26 6.70 -19.20
N GLU A 186 -8.34 7.34 -18.02
CA GLU A 186 -8.69 6.88 -16.65
C GLU A 186 -8.34 5.48 -16.11
N PHE A 187 -7.55 4.66 -16.78
CA PHE A 187 -7.31 3.29 -16.35
C PHE A 187 -6.03 3.15 -15.54
N CYS A 188 -6.22 3.04 -14.22
CA CYS A 188 -5.31 2.34 -13.33
C CYS A 188 -5.26 0.85 -13.75
N SER A 189 -4.09 0.36 -14.16
CA SER A 189 -3.88 -1.08 -14.27
C SER A 189 -3.57 -1.63 -12.88
N ARG A 190 -4.50 -2.40 -12.30
CA ARG A 190 -4.23 -3.17 -11.09
C ARG A 190 -3.55 -4.47 -11.45
N LEU A 191 -2.38 -4.70 -10.85
CA LEU A 191 -1.64 -5.93 -10.98
C LEU A 191 -1.52 -6.56 -9.61
N LEU A 192 -1.87 -7.85 -9.56
CA LEU A 192 -2.07 -8.71 -8.39
C LEU A 192 -3.52 -8.66 -7.83
N SER A 193 -4.12 -9.86 -7.80
CA SER A 193 -5.21 -10.30 -6.93
C SER A 193 -4.91 -11.73 -6.53
#